data_AF-A0A950FEV7-F1
#
_entry.id   AF-A0A950FEV7-F1
#
_cell.length_a   1.000
_cell.length_b   1.000
_cell.length_c   1.000
_cell.angle_alpha   90.00
_cell.angle_beta   90.00
_cell.angle_gamma   90.00
#
_symmetry.space_group_name_H-M   'P 1'
#
loop_
_entity.id
_entity.type
_entity.pdbx_description
1 polymer ?
#
loop_
_entity_poly.entity_id
_entity_poly.type
_entity_poly.pdbx_seq_one_letter_code
_entity_poly.pdbx_strand_id
1 'polypeptide(L)'
;ASPMILTYAAMARRHPGSSAYAPWIFAGAYLVIWTLFSAAATAGQVLLENASLLYGASRATSVVSAILLMLAGLYQLTPFKNSCLAHCRSPIGFFMTEWRNGLTGAFTMGIKHGAQCLGCCWMLMGLLFVFGVMNLMWVAALSVLVLLEKLAPFGHTIARVSGVVMLAGAIFSPLLIGR
;
A
#
# COMPACT_ATOMS: atom_id res chain seq x y z
N ALA A 1 -2.88 -4.66 8.47
CA ALA A 1 -2.43 -4.31 9.83
C ALA A 1 -2.83 -5.34 10.88
N SER A 2 -4.00 -5.99 10.77
CA SER A 2 -4.59 -6.86 11.80
C SER A 2 -3.66 -7.91 12.41
N PRO A 3 -2.95 -8.77 11.64
CA PRO A 3 -2.06 -9.76 12.23
C PRO A 3 -0.89 -9.12 13.00
N MET A 4 -0.32 -8.02 12.49
CA MET A 4 0.78 -7.31 13.13
C MET A 4 0.39 -6.68 14.48
N ILE A 5 -0.79 -6.02 14.54
CA ILE A 5 -1.28 -5.40 15.78
C ILE A 5 -1.60 -6.47 16.84
N LEU A 6 -2.20 -7.60 16.42
CA LEU A 6 -2.49 -8.72 17.32
C LEU A 6 -1.21 -9.37 17.85
N THR A 7 -0.21 -9.61 17.00
CA THR A 7 1.08 -10.15 17.43
C THR A 7 1.80 -9.19 18.37
N TYR A 8 1.77 -7.88 18.08
CA TYR A 8 2.34 -6.87 18.96
C TYR A 8 1.65 -6.85 20.33
N ALA A 9 0.32 -6.87 20.37
CA ALA A 9 -0.45 -6.92 21.61
C ALA A 9 -0.19 -8.22 22.40
N ALA A 10 0.02 -9.35 21.73
CA ALA A 10 0.38 -10.60 22.38
C ALA A 10 1.78 -10.56 23.00
N MET A 11 2.77 -9.99 22.30
CA MET A 11 4.14 -9.85 22.81
C MET A 11 4.25 -8.80 23.90
N ALA A 12 3.57 -7.66 23.75
CA ALA A 12 3.56 -6.61 24.77
C ALA A 12 3.06 -7.17 26.11
N ARG A 13 1.97 -7.94 26.11
CA ARG A 13 1.45 -8.60 27.33
C ARG A 13 2.45 -9.54 28.03
N ARG A 14 3.42 -10.08 27.30
CA ARG A 14 4.45 -10.98 27.86
C ARG A 14 5.72 -10.25 28.28
N HIS A 15 5.89 -8.97 27.92
CA HIS A 15 7.07 -8.18 28.24
C HIS A 15 6.83 -7.33 29.50
N PRO A 16 7.63 -7.52 30.57
CA PRO A 16 7.57 -6.69 31.77
C PRO A 16 7.81 -5.21 31.43
N GLY A 17 6.99 -4.31 31.96
CA GLY A 17 7.11 -2.86 31.72
C GLY A 17 6.44 -2.35 30.44
N SER A 18 5.73 -3.21 29.69
CA SER A 18 4.89 -2.75 28.58
C SER A 18 3.61 -2.10 29.11
N SER A 19 3.20 -1.00 28.47
CA SER A 19 1.94 -0.33 28.81
C SER A 19 0.77 -0.96 28.06
N ALA A 20 -0.39 -1.03 28.72
CA ALA A 20 -1.65 -1.42 28.08
C ALA A 20 -2.03 -0.55 26.87
N TYR A 21 -1.53 0.70 26.81
CA TYR A 21 -1.76 1.63 25.70
C TYR A 21 -0.82 1.41 24.51
N ALA A 22 0.24 0.61 24.67
CA ALA A 22 1.26 0.45 23.63
C ALA A 22 0.69 -0.05 22.29
N PRO A 23 -0.25 -1.03 22.23
CA PRO A 23 -0.84 -1.47 20.96
C PRO A 23 -1.65 -0.38 20.26
N TRP A 24 -2.33 0.47 21.03
CA TRP A 24 -3.06 1.61 20.49
C TRP A 24 -2.11 2.67 19.93
N ILE A 25 -0.98 2.93 20.59
CA ILE A 25 0.05 3.84 20.08
C ILE A 25 0.69 3.29 18.80
N PHE A 26 0.98 1.99 18.75
CA PHE A 26 1.48 1.33 17.54
C PHE A 26 0.49 1.50 16.37
N ALA A 27 -0.80 1.23 16.61
CA ALA A 27 -1.85 1.41 15.61
C ALA A 27 -2.00 2.88 15.19
N GLY A 28 -1.95 3.81 16.14
CA GLY A 28 -2.00 5.25 15.88
C GLY A 28 -0.84 5.73 15.00
N ALA A 29 0.39 5.30 15.31
CA ALA A 29 1.57 5.59 14.48
C ALA A 29 1.43 5.04 13.05
N TYR A 30 0.90 3.82 12.91
CA TYR A 30 0.59 3.26 11.60
C TYR A 30 -0.42 4.14 10.83
N LEU A 31 -1.48 4.60 11.51
CA LEU A 31 -2.49 5.48 10.91
C LEU A 31 -1.91 6.84 10.51
N VAL A 32 -0.96 7.41 11.27
CA VAL A 32 -0.27 8.66 10.90
C VAL A 32 0.41 8.56 9.54
N ILE A 33 1.06 7.44 9.24
CA ILE A 33 1.68 7.24 7.91
C ILE A 33 0.63 7.20 6.80
N TRP A 34 -0.51 6.55 7.06
CA TRP A 34 -1.61 6.50 6.11
C TRP A 34 -2.31 7.84 5.92
N THR A 35 -2.49 8.63 6.98
CA THR A 35 -3.07 9.98 6.85
C THR A 35 -2.16 10.90 6.05
N LEU A 36 -0.84 10.83 6.26
CA LEU A 36 0.14 11.56 5.45
C LEU A 36 0.09 11.15 3.98
N PHE A 37 0.01 9.85 3.70
CA PHE A 37 -0.16 9.35 2.34
C PHE A 37 -1.46 9.84 1.71
N SER A 38 -2.59 9.74 2.42
CA SER A 38 -3.89 10.23 1.92
C SER A 38 -3.84 11.73 1.64
N ALA A 39 -3.21 12.53 2.50
CA ALA A 39 -3.03 13.96 2.25
C ALA A 39 -2.19 14.23 0.99
N ALA A 40 -1.10 13.48 0.79
CA ALA A 40 -0.28 13.56 -0.42
C ALA A 40 -1.05 13.13 -1.68
N ALA A 41 -1.87 12.07 -1.57
CA ALA A 41 -2.72 11.59 -2.65
C ALA A 41 -3.78 12.66 -3.04
N THR A 42 -4.43 13.28 -2.06
CA THR A 42 -5.38 14.38 -2.29
C THR A 42 -4.69 15.59 -2.92
N ALA A 43 -3.50 15.96 -2.46
CA ALA A 43 -2.73 17.05 -3.08
C ALA A 43 -2.36 16.72 -4.53
N GLY A 44 -1.97 15.48 -4.81
CA GLY A 44 -1.77 14.99 -6.17
C GLY A 44 -3.03 15.10 -7.02
N GLN A 45 -4.18 14.70 -6.48
CA GLN A 45 -5.48 14.84 -7.15
C GLN A 45 -5.77 16.29 -7.55
N VAL A 46 -5.65 17.21 -6.59
CA VAL A 46 -5.87 18.65 -6.82
C VAL A 46 -4.91 19.20 -7.88
N LEU A 47 -3.65 18.77 -7.87
CA LEU A 47 -2.67 19.19 -8.87
C LEU A 47 -3.04 18.69 -10.28
N LEU A 48 -3.46 17.42 -10.40
CA LEU A 48 -3.89 16.86 -11.68
C LEU A 48 -5.19 17.52 -12.19
N GLU A 49 -6.11 17.88 -11.29
CA GLU A 49 -7.33 18.63 -11.59
C GLU A 49 -6.98 20.02 -12.14
N ASN A 50 -6.11 20.76 -11.44
CA ASN A 50 -5.66 22.09 -11.86
C ASN A 50 -4.90 22.07 -13.20
N ALA A 51 -4.19 20.97 -13.49
CA ALA A 51 -3.48 20.77 -14.75
C ALA A 51 -4.41 20.34 -15.90
N SER A 52 -5.73 20.24 -15.71
CA SER A 52 -6.70 19.70 -16.68
C SER A 52 -6.39 18.27 -17.15
N LEU A 53 -5.67 17.50 -16.33
CA LEU A 53 -5.26 16.11 -16.60
C LEU A 53 -6.27 15.08 -16.05
N LEU A 54 -7.37 15.55 -15.44
CA LEU A 54 -8.50 14.74 -14.98
C LEU A 54 -9.76 15.08 -15.79
N TYR A 55 -10.56 14.07 -16.13
CA TYR A 55 -11.84 14.20 -16.83
C TYR A 55 -12.99 13.69 -15.95
N GLY A 56 -14.14 14.39 -15.99
CA GLY A 56 -15.38 13.97 -15.32
C GLY A 56 -15.22 13.68 -13.82
N ALA A 57 -15.68 12.51 -13.36
CA ALA A 57 -15.63 12.06 -11.96
C ALA A 57 -14.22 11.67 -11.47
N SER A 58 -13.22 12.55 -11.64
CA SER A 58 -11.82 12.40 -11.18
C SER A 58 -11.05 11.23 -11.81
N ARG A 59 -11.22 10.96 -13.12
CA ARG A 59 -10.42 9.95 -13.84
C ARG A 59 -9.26 10.59 -14.60
N ALA A 60 -8.07 9.99 -14.51
CA ALA A 60 -6.89 10.40 -15.28
C ALA A 60 -7.09 10.27 -16.80
N THR A 61 -6.56 11.23 -17.55
CA THR A 61 -6.49 11.16 -19.02
C THR A 61 -5.82 9.87 -19.49
N SER A 62 -6.09 9.46 -20.73
CA SER A 62 -5.60 8.20 -21.31
C SER A 62 -4.08 8.05 -21.22
N VAL A 63 -3.34 9.14 -21.42
CA VAL A 63 -1.88 9.17 -21.34
C VAL A 63 -1.40 9.00 -19.90
N VAL A 64 -1.95 9.76 -18.96
CA VAL A 64 -1.60 9.66 -17.53
C VAL A 64 -1.96 8.28 -16.99
N SER A 65 -3.10 7.74 -17.40
CA SER A 65 -3.55 6.39 -17.06
C SER A 65 -2.58 5.31 -17.56
N ALA A 66 -2.12 5.40 -18.81
CA ALA A 66 -1.14 4.48 -19.37
C ALA A 66 0.20 4.55 -18.63
N ILE A 67 0.67 5.75 -18.30
CA ILE A 67 1.91 5.97 -17.52
C ILE A 67 1.78 5.36 -16.14
N LEU A 68 0.68 5.63 -15.42
CA LEU A 68 0.45 5.09 -14.08
C LEU A 68 0.34 3.55 -14.08
N LEU A 69 -0.35 2.96 -15.07
CA LEU A 69 -0.40 1.51 -15.25
C LEU A 69 0.98 0.91 -15.55
N MET A 70 1.77 1.57 -16.40
CA MET A 70 3.11 1.14 -16.74
C MET A 70 4.03 1.18 -15.52
N LEU A 71 4.05 2.30 -14.79
CA LEU A 71 4.84 2.45 -13.57
C LEU A 71 4.40 1.44 -12.49
N ALA A 72 3.10 1.21 -12.34
CA ALA A 72 2.59 0.22 -11.38
C ALA A 72 2.99 -1.20 -11.77
N GLY A 73 2.86 -1.57 -13.05
CA GLY A 73 3.27 -2.87 -13.56
C GLY A 73 4.78 -3.11 -13.39
N LEU A 74 5.61 -2.12 -13.73
CA LEU A 74 7.06 -2.17 -13.50
C LEU A 74 7.38 -2.31 -12.02
N TYR A 75 6.78 -1.48 -11.17
CA TYR A 75 6.94 -1.54 -9.72
C TYR A 75 6.57 -2.91 -9.15
N GLN A 76 5.50 -3.53 -9.67
CA GLN A 76 5.04 -4.86 -9.30
C GLN A 76 6.10 -5.95 -9.54
N LEU A 77 6.93 -5.77 -10.58
CA LEU A 77 7.98 -6.70 -11.01
C LEU A 77 9.34 -6.42 -10.36
N THR A 78 9.52 -5.25 -9.75
CA THR A 78 10.79 -4.83 -9.15
C THR A 78 11.16 -5.70 -7.94
N PRO A 79 12.44 -6.09 -7.79
CA PRO A 79 12.91 -6.84 -6.61
C PRO A 79 12.68 -6.08 -5.30
N PHE A 80 12.70 -4.75 -5.33
CA PHE A 80 12.36 -3.88 -4.20
C PHE A 80 11.00 -4.21 -3.60
N LYS A 81 9.95 -4.34 -4.43
CA LYS A 81 8.61 -4.69 -3.96
C LYS A 81 8.61 -6.06 -3.28
N ASN A 82 9.29 -7.03 -3.87
CA ASN A 82 9.37 -8.38 -3.32
C ASN A 82 10.04 -8.40 -1.94
N SER A 83 11.16 -7.70 -1.78
CA SER A 83 11.84 -7.56 -0.49
C SER A 83 10.97 -6.82 0.54
N CYS A 84 10.29 -5.74 0.13
CA CYS A 84 9.35 -5.01 0.97
C CYS A 84 8.20 -5.90 1.46
N LEU A 85 7.59 -6.66 0.54
CA LEU A 85 6.47 -7.56 0.82
C LEU A 85 6.91 -8.68 1.78
N ALA A 86 8.09 -9.25 1.60
CA ALA A 86 8.64 -10.26 2.50
C ALA A 86 8.77 -9.73 3.94
N HIS A 87 9.25 -8.49 4.12
CA HIS A 87 9.31 -7.85 5.44
C HIS A 87 7.91 -7.58 6.02
N CYS A 88 6.97 -7.11 5.19
CA CYS A 88 5.59 -6.87 5.64
C CYS A 88 4.85 -8.14 6.06
N ARG A 89 5.24 -9.30 5.54
CA ARG A 89 4.63 -10.61 5.82
C ARG A 89 5.25 -11.35 7.00
N SER A 90 6.39 -10.90 7.52
CA SER A 90 7.10 -11.55 8.62
C SER A 90 6.92 -10.78 9.93
N PRO A 91 5.78 -10.94 10.64
CA PRO A 91 5.54 -10.24 11.89
C PRO A 91 6.58 -10.64 12.95
N ILE A 92 6.86 -11.94 13.08
CA ILE A 92 7.80 -12.44 14.09
C ILE A 92 9.23 -11.95 13.80
N GLY A 93 9.68 -12.01 12.54
CA GLY A 93 11.01 -11.52 12.17
C GLY A 93 11.19 -10.04 12.48
N PHE A 94 10.17 -9.21 12.20
CA PHE A 94 10.19 -7.79 12.53
C PHE A 94 10.32 -7.55 14.04
N PHE A 95 9.52 -8.23 14.86
CA PHE A 95 9.59 -8.00 16.30
C PHE A 95 10.85 -8.60 16.94
N MET A 96 11.40 -9.69 16.41
CA MET A 96 12.66 -10.25 16.93
C MET A 96 13.87 -9.33 16.72
N THR A 97 13.88 -8.55 15.65
CA THR A 97 15.00 -7.65 15.32
C THR A 97 14.81 -6.21 15.79
N GLU A 98 13.56 -5.74 15.85
CA GLU A 98 13.24 -4.33 16.04
C GLU A 98 12.45 -4.02 17.31
N TRP A 99 12.26 -5.00 18.21
CA TRP A 99 11.54 -4.78 19.46
C TRP A 99 12.10 -3.60 20.24
N ARG A 100 11.23 -2.64 20.56
CA ARG A 100 11.54 -1.50 21.41
C ARG A 100 10.50 -1.40 22.53
N ASN A 101 10.99 -1.37 23.77
CA ASN A 101 10.15 -1.24 24.94
C ASN A 101 9.58 0.18 25.09
N GLY A 102 8.48 0.30 25.82
CA GLY A 102 7.83 1.56 26.14
C GLY A 102 6.94 2.14 25.04
N LEU A 103 6.26 3.26 25.35
CA LEU A 103 5.34 3.94 24.44
C LEU A 103 6.04 4.52 23.20
N THR A 104 7.25 5.05 23.39
CA THR A 104 8.09 5.59 22.30
C THR A 104 8.58 4.47 21.37
N GLY A 105 8.89 3.30 21.92
CA GLY A 105 9.20 2.09 21.17
C GLY A 105 8.01 1.64 20.30
N ALA A 106 6.81 1.57 20.90
CA ALA A 106 5.57 1.26 20.21
C ALA A 106 5.30 2.20 19.02
N PHE A 107 5.47 3.51 19.24
CA PHE A 107 5.30 4.53 18.21
C PHE A 107 6.31 4.36 17.07
N THR A 108 7.60 4.22 17.39
CA THR A 108 8.66 4.04 16.39
C THR A 108 8.43 2.79 15.55
N MET A 109 8.07 1.67 16.19
CA MET A 109 7.76 0.44 15.49
C MET A 109 6.52 0.57 14.59
N GLY A 110 5.49 1.29 15.05
CA GLY A 110 4.30 1.57 14.26
C GLY A 110 4.59 2.42 13.02
N ILE A 111 5.44 3.46 13.14
CA ILE A 111 5.91 4.27 12.01
C ILE A 111 6.70 3.43 11.02
N LYS A 112 7.68 2.64 11.49
CA LYS A 112 8.48 1.74 10.63
C LYS A 112 7.58 0.78 9.85
N HIS A 113 6.66 0.11 10.54
CA HIS A 113 5.74 -0.82 9.90
C HIS A 113 4.79 -0.11 8.93
N GLY A 114 4.28 1.07 9.29
CA GLY A 114 3.46 1.90 8.41
C GLY A 114 4.19 2.25 7.11
N ALA A 115 5.44 2.73 7.22
CA ALA A 115 6.27 3.08 6.07
C ALA A 115 6.60 1.88 5.18
N GLN A 116 6.91 0.72 5.78
CA GLN A 116 7.10 -0.53 5.03
C GLN A 116 5.81 -0.95 4.31
N CYS A 117 4.68 -0.98 5.04
CA CYS A 117 3.39 -1.37 4.49
C CYS A 117 2.98 -0.50 3.31
N LEU A 118 3.12 0.82 3.47
CA LEU A 118 2.89 1.80 2.43
C LEU A 118 3.87 1.60 1.26
N GLY A 119 5.15 1.46 1.57
CA GLY A 119 6.22 1.27 0.61
C GLY A 119 5.96 0.11 -0.36
N CYS A 120 5.25 -0.95 0.04
CA CYS A 120 4.96 -2.08 -0.84
C CYS A 120 3.66 -1.95 -1.65
N CYS A 121 2.73 -1.08 -1.26
CA CYS A 121 1.41 -0.96 -1.90
C CYS A 121 1.07 0.44 -2.42
N TRP A 122 1.89 1.45 -2.18
CA TRP A 122 1.62 2.84 -2.59
C TRP A 122 1.34 2.96 -4.09
N MET A 123 2.09 2.24 -4.93
CA MET A 123 1.92 2.30 -6.38
C MET A 123 0.59 1.66 -6.84
N LEU A 124 0.15 0.59 -6.17
CA LEU A 124 -1.17 -0.01 -6.38
C LEU A 124 -2.29 0.92 -5.93
N MET A 125 -2.10 1.66 -4.84
CA MET A 125 -3.05 2.68 -4.40
C MET A 125 -3.11 3.84 -5.40
N GLY A 126 -2.00 4.19 -6.05
CA GLY A 126 -1.97 5.18 -7.12
C GLY A 126 -2.85 4.82 -8.32
N LEU A 127 -3.13 3.54 -8.55
CA LEU A 127 -4.03 3.13 -9.64
C LEU A 127 -5.50 3.49 -9.40
N LEU A 128 -5.89 3.88 -8.18
CA LEU A 128 -7.24 4.42 -7.96
C LEU A 128 -7.48 5.68 -8.80
N PHE A 129 -6.45 6.46 -9.13
CA PHE A 129 -6.56 7.62 -10.03
C PHE A 129 -6.84 7.23 -11.49
N VAL A 130 -6.43 6.02 -11.89
CA VAL A 130 -6.66 5.48 -13.25
C VAL A 130 -8.11 5.03 -13.40
N PHE A 131 -8.60 4.25 -12.44
CA PHE A 131 -9.94 3.66 -12.51
C PHE A 131 -11.06 4.61 -12.02
N GLY A 132 -10.67 5.67 -11.31
CA GLY A 132 -11.55 6.64 -10.67
C GLY A 132 -11.82 6.25 -9.22
N VAL A 133 -11.53 7.17 -8.30
CA VAL A 133 -11.66 6.98 -6.85
C VAL A 133 -13.11 6.65 -6.44
N MET A 134 -14.08 7.13 -7.22
CA MET A 134 -15.51 6.91 -6.97
C MET A 134 -16.02 5.51 -7.40
N ASN A 135 -15.19 4.67 -8.04
CA ASN A 135 -15.60 3.33 -8.42
C ASN A 135 -15.25 2.30 -7.33
N LEU A 136 -16.21 2.05 -6.43
CA LEU A 136 -16.12 1.08 -5.34
C LEU A 136 -15.69 -0.32 -5.79
N MET A 137 -16.05 -0.73 -7.01
CA MET A 137 -15.67 -2.05 -7.54
C MET A 137 -14.16 -2.16 -7.72
N TRP A 138 -13.50 -1.11 -8.23
CA TRP A 138 -12.04 -1.09 -8.40
C TRP A 138 -11.30 -0.93 -7.07
N VAL A 139 -11.84 -0.11 -6.16
CA VAL A 139 -11.29 -0.01 -4.79
C VAL A 139 -11.31 -1.37 -4.10
N ALA A 140 -12.42 -2.11 -4.21
CA ALA A 140 -12.55 -3.45 -3.68
C ALA A 140 -11.58 -4.43 -4.36
N ALA A 141 -11.49 -4.41 -5.69
CA ALA A 141 -10.59 -5.29 -6.44
C ALA A 141 -9.11 -5.08 -6.07
N LEU A 142 -8.65 -3.82 -6.00
CA LEU A 142 -7.29 -3.49 -5.59
C LEU A 142 -7.02 -3.86 -4.14
N SER A 143 -8.00 -3.65 -3.26
CA SER A 143 -7.91 -4.04 -1.85
C SER A 143 -7.77 -5.56 -1.69
N VAL A 144 -8.56 -6.34 -2.43
CA VAL A 144 -8.48 -7.80 -2.47
C VAL A 144 -7.13 -8.24 -3.04
N LEU A 145 -6.65 -7.63 -4.11
CA LEU A 145 -5.34 -7.93 -4.69
C LEU A 145 -4.21 -7.71 -3.67
N VAL A 146 -4.18 -6.56 -3.00
CA VAL A 146 -3.18 -6.24 -1.97
C VAL A 146 -3.29 -7.19 -0.77
N LEU A 147 -4.52 -7.57 -0.39
CA LEU A 147 -4.75 -8.53 0.68
C LEU A 147 -4.21 -9.92 0.31
N LEU A 148 -4.49 -10.38 -0.91
CA LEU A 148 -3.98 -11.64 -1.43
C LEU A 148 -2.46 -11.64 -1.51
N GLU A 149 -1.83 -10.55 -1.96
CA GLU A 149 -0.36 -10.43 -1.96
C GLU A 149 0.23 -10.53 -0.56
N LYS A 150 -0.44 -9.95 0.45
CA LYS A 150 0.05 -9.93 1.84
C LYS A 150 -0.26 -11.22 2.60
N LEU A 151 -1.36 -11.91 2.30
CA LEU A 151 -1.77 -13.09 3.06
C LEU A 151 -1.45 -14.42 2.37
N ALA A 152 -1.48 -14.48 1.04
CA ALA A 152 -1.33 -15.75 0.33
C ALA A 152 0.13 -16.24 0.35
N PRO A 153 0.37 -17.56 0.49
CA PRO A 153 1.71 -18.14 0.41
C PRO A 153 2.43 -17.76 -0.90
N PHE A 154 1.68 -17.66 -2.00
CA PHE A 154 2.16 -17.32 -3.35
C PHE A 154 2.12 -15.82 -3.69
N GLY A 155 2.22 -14.92 -2.69
CA GLY A 155 2.14 -13.46 -2.90
C GLY A 155 3.09 -12.90 -3.98
N HIS A 156 4.29 -13.48 -4.15
CA HIS A 156 5.22 -13.10 -5.22
C HIS A 156 4.70 -13.43 -6.62
N THR A 157 4.06 -14.58 -6.79
CA THR A 157 3.47 -14.98 -8.07
C THR A 157 2.28 -14.10 -8.40
N ILE A 158 1.44 -13.79 -7.41
CA ILE A 158 0.29 -12.88 -7.56
C ILE A 158 0.77 -11.50 -8.00
N ALA A 159 1.80 -10.96 -7.34
CA ALA A 159 2.42 -9.70 -7.73
C ALA A 159 2.98 -9.75 -9.15
N ARG A 160 3.69 -10.81 -9.54
CA ARG A 160 4.23 -10.92 -10.90
C ARG A 160 3.11 -10.97 -11.95
N VAL A 161 2.08 -11.78 -11.73
CA VAL A 161 0.93 -11.93 -12.64
C VAL A 161 0.19 -10.60 -12.77
N SER A 162 -0.15 -9.95 -11.65
CA SER A 162 -0.85 -8.66 -11.70
C SER A 162 0.00 -7.58 -12.37
N GLY A 163 1.33 -7.62 -12.20
CA GLY A 163 2.26 -6.70 -12.88
C GLY A 163 2.25 -6.85 -14.39
N VAL A 164 2.30 -8.09 -14.88
CA VAL A 164 2.19 -8.39 -16.31
C VAL A 164 0.84 -7.96 -16.87
N VAL A 165 -0.25 -8.21 -16.14
CA VAL A 165 -1.60 -7.76 -16.53
C VAL A 165 -1.68 -6.23 -16.63
N MET A 166 -1.08 -5.51 -15.68
CA MET A 166 -1.03 -4.04 -15.72
C MET A 166 -0.22 -3.51 -16.91
N LEU A 167 0.93 -4.12 -17.21
CA LEU A 167 1.73 -3.75 -18.37
C LEU A 167 1.01 -4.04 -19.69
N ALA A 168 0.36 -5.20 -19.81
CA ALA A 168 -0.46 -5.52 -20.97
C ALA A 168 -1.62 -4.53 -21.12
N GLY A 169 -2.27 -4.16 -20.02
CA GLY A 169 -3.30 -3.13 -19.99
C GLY A 169 -2.79 -1.75 -20.41
N ALA A 170 -1.58 -1.35 -20.01
CA ALA A 170 -0.96 -0.08 -20.43
C ALA A 170 -0.67 -0.04 -21.93
N ILE A 171 -0.32 -1.17 -22.54
CA ILE A 171 -0.07 -1.29 -23.99
C ILE A 171 -1.39 -1.31 -24.77
N PHE A 172 -2.43 -1.95 -24.23
CA PHE A 172 -3.76 -2.03 -24.88
C PHE A 172 -4.61 -0.77 -24.68
N SER A 173 -4.39 0.03 -23.63
CA SER A 173 -5.18 1.24 -23.37
C SER A 173 -5.11 2.28 -24.50
N PRO A 174 -3.97 2.57 -25.15
CA PRO A 174 -3.96 3.44 -26.33
C PRO A 174 -4.66 2.81 -27.55
N LEU A 175 -4.74 1.47 -27.65
CA LEU A 175 -5.39 0.74 -28.74
C LEU A 175 -6.93 0.73 -28.64
N LEU A 176 -7.48 0.80 -27.43
CA LEU A 176 -8.93 0.83 -27.18
C LEU A 176 -9.55 2.24 -27.29
N ILE A 177 -8.73 3.31 -27.21
CA ILE A 177 -9.19 4.70 -27.19
C ILE A 177 -9.02 5.40 -28.56
N GLY A 178 -8.42 4.72 -29.54
CA GLY A 178 -8.40 5.13 -30.94
C GLY A 178 -9.72 4.88 -31.70
N ARG A 179 -10.82 4.60 -30.99
CA ARG A 179 -12.18 4.47 -31.54
C ARG A 179 -13.15 5.36 -30.79
#